data_AF-A0A932CBC6-F1
#
_entry.id   AF-A0A932CBC6-F1
#
_cell.length_a   1.000
_cell.length_b   1.000
_cell.length_c   1.000
_cell.angle_alpha   90.00
_cell.angle_beta   90.00
_cell.angle_gamma   90.00
#
_symmetry.space_group_name_H-M   'P 1'
#
loop_
_entity.id
_entity.type
_entity.pdbx_description
1 polymer ?
#
loop_
_entity_poly.entity_id
_entity_poly.type
_entity_poly.pdbx_seq_one_letter_code
_entity_poly.pdbx_strand_id
1 'polypeptide(L)'
;MRRYLALMALVGILLSGLALAAQQGFTLSGRLGATDQEAQEGYFAVDNQTMIVVRPGSDLHGYLRARVGQRVRVTIEPATGSE
;
A
#
# COMPACT_ATOMS: atom_id res chain seq x y z
N MET A 1 -43.02 13.86 -9.44
CA MET A 1 -42.19 12.68 -9.80
C MET A 1 -40.82 13.05 -10.37
N ARG A 2 -40.71 13.85 -11.44
CA ARG A 2 -39.43 14.16 -12.11
C ARG A 2 -38.34 14.77 -11.21
N ARG A 3 -38.72 15.59 -10.22
CA ARG A 3 -37.79 16.17 -9.23
C ARG A 3 -37.24 15.14 -8.22
N TYR A 4 -38.05 14.14 -7.84
CA TYR A 4 -37.62 13.06 -6.93
C TYR A 4 -36.66 12.09 -7.62
N LEU A 5 -36.88 11.81 -8.90
CA LEU A 5 -35.96 11.00 -9.71
C LEU A 5 -34.59 11.67 -9.86
N ALA A 6 -34.56 12.99 -10.08
CA ALA A 6 -33.31 13.75 -10.14
C ALA A 6 -32.55 13.73 -8.80
N LEU A 7 -33.27 13.83 -7.67
CA LEU A 7 -32.67 13.77 -6.34
C LEU A 7 -32.08 12.39 -6.04
N MET A 8 -32.78 11.31 -6.39
CA MET A 8 -32.29 9.93 -6.24
C MET A 8 -31.05 9.66 -7.09
N ALA A 9 -31.02 10.14 -8.33
CA ALA A 9 -29.84 10.02 -9.19
C ALA A 9 -28.63 10.76 -8.61
N LEU A 10 -28.84 11.97 -8.06
CA LEU A 10 -27.78 12.76 -7.43
C LEU A 10 -27.19 12.05 -6.20
N VAL A 11 -28.06 11.51 -5.34
CA VAL A 11 -27.64 10.76 -4.15
C VAL A 11 -26.89 9.48 -4.54
N GLY A 12 -27.35 8.77 -5.58
CA GLY A 12 -26.67 7.59 -6.11
C GLY A 12 -25.24 7.90 -6.56
N ILE A 13 -25.06 8.96 -7.36
CA ILE A 13 -23.74 9.40 -7.83
C ILE A 13 -22.84 9.79 -6.65
N LEU A 14 -23.39 10.49 -5.64
CA LEU A 14 -22.63 10.91 -4.47
C LEU A 14 -22.12 9.69 -3.67
N LEU A 15 -23.00 8.72 -3.42
CA LEU A 15 -22.68 7.50 -2.68
C LEU A 15 -21.67 6.61 -3.42
N SER A 16 -21.79 6.49 -4.74
CA SER A 16 -20.81 5.78 -5.56
C SER A 16 -19.43 6.46 -5.54
N GLY A 17 -19.39 7.79 -5.58
CA GLY A 17 -18.14 8.55 -5.46
C GLY A 17 -17.45 8.37 -4.11
N LEU A 18 -18.22 8.35 -3.02
CA LEU A 18 -17.72 8.10 -1.66
C LEU A 18 -17.17 6.67 -1.49
N ALA A 19 -17.84 5.67 -2.08
CA ALA A 19 -17.38 4.28 -2.03
C ALA A 19 -16.03 4.07 -2.75
N LEU A 20 -15.84 4.73 -3.90
CA LEU A 20 -14.58 4.66 -4.66
C LEU A 20 -13.42 5.38 -3.95
N ALA A 21 -13.70 6.49 -3.27
CA ALA A 21 -12.69 7.19 -2.48
C ALA A 21 -12.21 6.38 -1.27
N ALA A 22 -13.08 5.55 -0.68
CA ALA A 22 -12.74 4.69 0.45
C ALA A 22 -11.77 3.54 0.09
N GLN A 23 -11.55 3.25 -1.19
CA GLN A 23 -10.68 2.17 -1.67
C GLN A 23 -9.27 2.64 -2.09
N GLN A 24 -8.86 3.85 -1.72
CA GLN A 24 -7.57 4.38 -2.16
C GLN A 24 -6.41 3.71 -1.42
N GLY A 25 -5.84 2.69 -2.05
CA GLY A 25 -4.53 2.15 -1.68
C GLY A 25 -3.39 3.10 -2.05
N PHE A 26 -2.25 2.94 -1.39
CA PHE A 26 -1.05 3.72 -1.64
C PHE A 26 -0.01 2.85 -2.37
N THR A 27 0.50 3.34 -3.50
CA THR A 27 1.58 2.66 -4.26
C THR A 27 2.83 3.52 -4.30
N LEU A 28 3.96 2.93 -3.93
CA LEU A 28 5.29 3.52 -4.04
C LEU A 28 6.17 2.65 -4.94
N SER A 29 7.04 3.26 -5.74
CA SER A 29 8.07 2.54 -6.50
C SER A 29 9.43 3.19 -6.25
N GLY A 30 10.44 2.38 -5.93
CA GLY A 30 11.76 2.89 -5.57
C GLY A 30 12.81 1.79 -5.55
N ARG A 31 14.05 2.13 -5.21
CA ARG A 31 15.13 1.15 -5.06
C ARG A 31 15.14 0.61 -3.64
N LEU A 32 15.17 -0.71 -3.49
CA LEU A 32 15.31 -1.34 -2.19
C LEU A 32 16.76 -1.21 -1.72
N GLY A 33 16.98 -0.62 -0.55
CA GLY A 33 18.29 -0.41 0.06
C GLY A 33 18.31 -0.97 1.48
N ALA A 34 19.46 -1.52 1.86
CA ALA A 34 19.82 -1.87 3.22
C ALA A 34 21.33 -2.11 3.25
N THR A 35 21.99 -1.71 4.32
CA THR A 35 23.34 -2.19 4.65
C THR A 35 23.30 -3.65 5.09
N ASP A 36 24.45 -4.32 5.16
CA ASP A 36 24.51 -5.71 5.62
C ASP A 36 23.98 -5.88 7.05
N GLN A 37 24.28 -4.91 7.93
CA GLN A 37 23.78 -4.89 9.31
C GLN A 37 22.26 -4.68 9.35
N GLU A 38 21.74 -3.67 8.65
CA GLU A 38 20.29 -3.39 8.58
C GLU A 38 19.52 -4.58 8.00
N ALA A 39 20.02 -5.16 6.90
CA ALA A 39 19.41 -6.32 6.28
C ALA A 39 19.42 -7.54 7.22
N GLN A 40 20.43 -7.69 8.08
CA GLN A 40 20.47 -8.76 9.07
C GLN A 40 19.47 -8.53 10.21
N GLU A 41 19.30 -7.28 10.64
CA GLU A 41 18.37 -6.87 11.68
C GLU A 41 16.92 -6.74 11.18
N GLY A 42 16.68 -6.77 9.87
CA GLY A 42 15.36 -6.75 9.26
C GLY A 42 14.86 -5.36 8.86
N TYR A 43 15.75 -4.39 8.73
CA TYR A 43 15.46 -3.04 8.26
C TYR A 43 15.77 -2.89 6.77
N PHE A 44 14.78 -2.43 6.01
CA PHE A 44 14.93 -2.14 4.58
C PHE A 44 14.32 -0.78 4.25
N ALA A 45 14.96 -0.03 3.37
CA ALA A 45 14.45 1.23 2.86
C ALA A 45 14.03 1.10 1.40
N VAL A 46 12.95 1.78 1.02
CA VAL A 46 12.57 1.99 -0.38
C VAL A 46 12.85 3.45 -0.71
N ASP A 47 13.91 3.67 -1.50
CA ASP A 47 14.57 4.97 -1.66
C ASP A 47 14.78 5.65 -0.29
N ASN A 48 14.52 6.96 -0.19
CA ASN A 48 14.67 7.73 1.06
C ASN A 48 13.32 8.11 1.69
N GLN A 49 12.24 7.44 1.29
CA GLN A 49 10.86 7.84 1.64
C GLN A 49 10.13 6.84 2.53
N THR A 50 10.58 5.57 2.59
CA THR A 50 9.84 4.53 3.30
C THR A 50 10.80 3.51 3.89
N MET A 51 10.56 3.13 5.14
CA MET A 51 11.27 2.06 5.84
C MET A 51 10.32 0.91 6.14
N ILE A 52 10.73 -0.30 5.76
CA ILE A 52 10.03 -1.56 5.98
C ILE A 52 10.80 -2.32 7.05
N VAL A 53 10.14 -2.64 8.15
CA VAL A 53 10.68 -3.47 9.22
C VAL A 53 10.01 -4.82 9.14
N VAL A 54 10.82 -5.88 9.02
CA VAL A 54 10.32 -7.25 8.93
C VAL A 54 11.02 -8.13 9.96
N ARG A 55 10.32 -9.17 10.40
CA ARG A 55 10.88 -10.14 11.34
C ARG A 55 12.07 -10.87 10.69
N PRO A 56 13.27 -10.86 11.30
CA PRO A 56 14.40 -11.64 10.82
C PRO A 56 14.07 -13.13 10.71
N GLY A 57 14.51 -13.76 9.63
CA GLY A 57 14.28 -15.18 9.35
C GLY A 57 12.88 -15.52 8.80
N SER A 58 12.00 -14.53 8.61
CA SER A 58 10.75 -14.73 7.88
C SER A 58 10.95 -14.86 6.37
N ASP A 59 9.97 -15.43 5.66
CA ASP A 59 10.02 -15.53 4.20
C ASP A 59 10.15 -14.16 3.53
N LEU A 60 9.45 -13.15 4.06
CA LEU A 60 9.53 -11.77 3.58
C LEU A 60 10.93 -11.17 3.82
N HIS A 61 11.57 -11.49 4.95
CA HIS A 61 12.95 -11.07 5.23
C HIS A 61 13.93 -11.64 4.20
N GLY A 62 13.87 -12.94 3.92
CA GLY A 62 14.69 -13.57 2.87
C GLY A 62 14.42 -13.00 1.49
N TYR A 63 13.13 -12.77 1.17
CA TYR A 63 12.70 -12.18 -0.10
C TYR A 63 13.29 -10.78 -0.32
N LEU A 64 13.21 -9.91 0.69
CA LEU A 64 13.71 -8.53 0.62
C LEU A 64 15.24 -8.51 0.59
N ARG A 65 15.90 -9.32 1.41
CA ARG A 65 17.37 -9.44 1.42
C ARG A 65 17.94 -9.83 0.05
N ALA A 66 17.28 -10.77 -0.64
CA ALA A 66 17.70 -11.18 -1.98
C ALA A 66 17.50 -10.12 -3.07
N ARG A 67 16.76 -9.03 -2.77
CA ARG A 67 16.39 -7.96 -3.73
C ARG A 67 16.99 -6.61 -3.39
N VAL A 68 17.89 -6.54 -2.41
CA VAL A 68 18.64 -5.32 -2.11
C VAL A 68 19.36 -4.85 -3.38
N GLY A 69 19.27 -3.55 -3.66
CA GLY A 69 19.81 -2.93 -4.87
C GLY A 69 18.90 -3.02 -6.10
N GLN A 70 17.77 -3.73 -6.04
CA GLN A 70 16.79 -3.82 -7.13
C GLN A 70 15.68 -2.76 -7.00
N ARG A 71 15.04 -2.45 -8.12
CA ARG A 71 13.86 -1.57 -8.13
C ARG A 71 12.63 -2.39 -7.76
N VAL A 72 11.88 -1.93 -6.76
CA VAL A 72 10.69 -2.59 -6.22
C VAL A 72 9.48 -1.66 -6.29
N ARG A 73 8.29 -2.25 -6.24
CA ARG A 73 7.03 -1.55 -6.06
C ARG A 73 6.37 -2.10 -4.81
N VAL A 74 5.91 -1.21 -3.94
CA VAL A 74 5.17 -1.53 -2.71
C VAL A 74 3.76 -0.98 -2.87
N THR A 75 2.77 -1.83 -2.65
CA THR A 75 1.36 -1.45 -2.63
C THR A 75 0.81 -1.74 -1.25
N ILE A 76 0.17 -0.75 -0.64
CA ILE A 76 -0.54 -0.87 0.63
C ILE A 76 -2.01 -0.66 0.30
N GLU A 77 -2.82 -1.68 0.51
CA GLU A 77 -4.25 -1.64 0.25
C GLU A 77 -5.01 -1.80 1.58
N PRO A 78 -6.11 -1.07 1.77
CA PRO A 78 -6.98 -1.32 2.91
C PRO A 78 -7.48 -2.77 2.88
N ALA A 79 -7.38 -3.46 4.01
CA ALA A 79 -8.04 -4.74 4.15
C ALA A 79 -9.56 -4.53 4.00
N THR A 80 -10.20 -5.28 3.11
CA THR A 80 -11.66 -5.25 2.97
C THR A 80 -12.28 -6.11 4.07
N GLY A 81 -12.44 -5.55 5.27
CA GLY A 81 -13.05 -6.23 6.41
C GLY A 81 -12.69 -5.55 7.73
N SER A 82 -13.64 -5.53 8.67
CA SER A 82 -13.39 -5.17 10.07
C SER A 82 -12.96 -6.42 10.82
N GLU A 83 -11.65 -6.60 11.00
CA GLU A 83 -11.13 -7.40 12.12
C GLU A 83 -10.93 -6.50 13.35
#